data_AF-A0A7K8KH82-F1
#
_entry.id   AF-A0A7K8KH82-F1
#
_cell.length_a   1.000
_cell.length_b   1.000
_cell.length_c   1.000
_cell.angle_alpha   90.00
_cell.angle_beta   90.00
_cell.angle_gamma   90.00
#
_symmetry.space_group_name_H-M   'P 1'
#
loop_
_entity.id
_entity.type
_entity.pdbx_description
1 polymer ?
#
loop_
_entity_poly.entity_id
_entity_poly.type
_entity_poly.pdbx_seq_one_letter_code
_entity_poly.pdbx_strand_id
1 'polypeptide(L)'
;MPRAPPASVLVPRLVVSVSAAANCSSCCCSPDCDCIWTDWIDVSYPNSSDRNSGDYETFENIQKHNSSWVCAKAENISCRATHFPQIPIGALGQKVQCDVSTGLICNNWEQHIGTAAIIPVCLNYEISVCCVPNVPECIPSTTVSTTTTVPSSTISTVSTPPVSRTAPTPTPSESPSSTATTTMPPSSTTSRTPETVTTVPV
;
A
#
# COMPACT_ATOMS: atom_id res chain seq x y z
N MET A 1 -9.50 -87.21 13.05
CA MET A 1 -10.59 -86.29 12.66
C MET A 1 -10.03 -84.89 12.48
N PRO A 2 -10.03 -84.30 11.27
CA PRO A 2 -9.62 -82.93 11.08
C PRO A 2 -10.77 -81.98 11.42
N ARG A 3 -10.42 -80.92 12.13
CA ARG A 3 -11.26 -79.89 12.74
C ARG A 3 -11.92 -79.03 11.65
N ALA A 4 -13.25 -78.92 11.70
CA ALA A 4 -14.02 -78.07 10.80
C ALA A 4 -13.60 -76.60 10.93
N PRO A 5 -13.52 -75.83 9.83
CA PRO A 5 -13.27 -74.39 9.90
C PRO A 5 -14.47 -73.67 10.53
N PRO A 6 -14.27 -72.51 11.19
CA PRO A 6 -15.37 -71.76 11.78
C PRO A 6 -16.30 -71.22 10.69
N ALA A 7 -17.60 -71.26 10.96
CA ALA A 7 -18.62 -70.71 10.08
C ALA A 7 -18.46 -69.18 9.96
N SER A 8 -18.35 -68.68 8.74
CA SER A 8 -18.28 -67.24 8.45
C SER A 8 -19.60 -66.57 8.83
N VAL A 9 -19.55 -65.68 9.82
CA VAL A 9 -20.69 -64.83 10.20
C VAL A 9 -20.87 -63.75 9.14
N LEU A 10 -22.01 -63.78 8.45
CA LEU A 10 -22.38 -62.77 7.46
C LEU A 10 -22.93 -61.53 8.18
N VAL A 11 -22.16 -60.45 8.22
CA VAL A 11 -22.64 -59.15 8.73
C VAL A 11 -23.41 -58.45 7.61
N PRO A 12 -24.67 -58.03 7.79
CA PRO A 12 -25.36 -57.25 6.77
C PRO A 12 -24.67 -55.89 6.61
N ARG A 13 -24.13 -55.62 5.41
CA ARG A 13 -23.70 -54.26 5.05
C ARG A 13 -24.93 -53.38 4.92
N LEU A 14 -25.01 -52.33 5.75
CA LEU A 14 -25.96 -51.25 5.53
C LEU A 14 -25.56 -50.51 4.26
N VAL A 15 -26.32 -50.70 3.18
CA VAL A 15 -26.20 -49.88 1.97
C VAL A 15 -26.94 -48.57 2.22
N VAL A 16 -26.18 -47.50 2.49
CA VAL A 16 -26.72 -46.15 2.46
C VAL A 16 -26.79 -45.73 0.99
N SER A 17 -27.98 -45.81 0.41
CA SER A 17 -28.23 -45.26 -0.92
C SER A 17 -28.30 -43.74 -0.81
N VAL A 18 -27.24 -43.05 -1.23
CA VAL A 18 -27.30 -41.60 -1.47
C VAL A 18 -28.05 -41.40 -2.78
N SER A 19 -29.33 -41.05 -2.71
CA SER A 19 -30.05 -40.56 -3.87
C SER A 19 -29.43 -39.23 -4.30
N ALA A 20 -28.76 -39.21 -5.45
CA ALA A 20 -28.42 -37.96 -6.10
C ALA A 20 -29.72 -37.20 -6.37
N ALA A 21 -29.88 -36.03 -5.75
CA ALA A 21 -30.91 -35.09 -6.15
C ALA A 21 -30.61 -34.67 -7.58
N ALA A 22 -31.36 -35.22 -8.53
CA ALA A 22 -31.48 -34.61 -9.84
C ALA A 22 -32.22 -33.28 -9.65
N ASN A 23 -31.72 -32.25 -10.32
CA ASN A 23 -32.30 -30.92 -10.50
C ASN A 23 -31.88 -29.83 -9.49
N CYS A 24 -30.78 -29.16 -9.80
CA CYS A 24 -30.80 -27.70 -9.79
C CYS A 24 -30.27 -27.24 -11.14
N SER A 25 -31.00 -26.35 -11.80
CA SER A 25 -30.65 -25.71 -13.05
C SER A 25 -29.18 -25.31 -13.05
N SER A 26 -28.33 -26.12 -13.68
CA SER A 26 -26.97 -25.75 -14.04
C SER A 26 -27.01 -24.78 -15.21
N CYS A 27 -27.53 -23.59 -14.91
CA CYS A 27 -27.29 -22.35 -15.66
C CYS A 27 -27.28 -21.17 -14.68
N CYS A 28 -26.81 -21.40 -13.43
CA CYS A 28 -26.27 -20.32 -12.63
C CYS A 28 -24.90 -20.00 -13.23
N CYS A 29 -24.89 -19.13 -14.24
CA CYS A 29 -23.70 -18.34 -14.52
C CYS A 29 -23.38 -17.64 -13.20
N SER A 30 -22.38 -18.12 -12.47
CA SER A 30 -21.79 -17.31 -11.40
C SER A 30 -21.45 -15.97 -12.06
N PRO A 31 -21.82 -14.84 -11.46
CA PRO A 31 -21.44 -13.54 -12.02
C PRO A 31 -19.92 -13.54 -12.21
N ASP A 32 -19.49 -13.04 -13.36
CA ASP A 32 -18.08 -12.79 -13.59
C ASP A 32 -17.67 -11.65 -12.67
N CYS A 33 -17.00 -12.01 -11.58
CA CYS A 33 -16.53 -11.10 -10.55
C CYS A 33 -15.07 -10.71 -10.76
N ASP A 34 -14.49 -11.06 -11.92
CA ASP A 34 -13.16 -10.61 -12.27
C ASP A 34 -13.13 -9.08 -12.32
N CYS A 35 -12.06 -8.50 -11.80
CA CYS A 35 -11.91 -7.06 -11.81
C CYS A 35 -11.71 -6.55 -13.24
N ILE A 36 -12.33 -5.42 -13.55
CA ILE A 36 -12.23 -4.75 -14.84
C ILE A 36 -11.32 -3.54 -14.68
N TRP A 37 -10.29 -3.45 -15.52
CA TRP A 37 -9.40 -2.29 -15.55
C TRP A 37 -10.14 -1.06 -16.08
N THR A 38 -9.99 0.06 -15.38
CA THR A 38 -10.41 1.37 -15.89
C THR A 38 -9.52 1.81 -17.04
N ASP A 39 -10.00 2.76 -17.83
CA ASP A 39 -9.10 3.62 -18.60
C ASP A 39 -8.09 4.31 -17.66
N TRP A 40 -7.02 4.85 -18.25
CA TRP A 40 -6.05 5.62 -17.49
C TRP A 40 -6.67 6.93 -16.99
N ILE A 41 -6.45 7.22 -15.72
CA ILE A 41 -6.98 8.35 -14.99
C ILE A 41 -5.82 9.27 -14.65
N ASP A 42 -5.94 10.52 -15.09
CA ASP A 42 -5.00 11.62 -14.90
C ASP A 42 -5.85 12.86 -14.57
N VAL A 43 -5.99 13.17 -13.28
CA VAL A 43 -6.82 14.30 -12.81
C VAL A 43 -6.02 15.38 -12.10
N SER A 44 -4.75 15.13 -11.79
CA SER A 44 -3.86 16.04 -11.08
C SER A 44 -2.54 16.20 -11.82
N TYR A 45 -1.88 17.34 -11.60
CA TYR A 45 -0.68 17.69 -12.35
C TYR A 45 0.34 18.34 -11.41
N PRO A 46 1.63 17.95 -11.48
CA PRO A 46 2.65 18.54 -10.63
C PRO A 46 2.95 19.99 -11.03
N ASN A 47 2.93 20.90 -10.05
CA ASN A 47 3.39 22.27 -10.26
C ASN A 47 4.91 22.36 -10.06
N SER A 48 5.65 22.55 -11.15
CA SER A 48 7.12 22.63 -11.13
C SER A 48 7.69 23.81 -10.32
N SER A 49 6.88 24.84 -10.05
CA SER A 49 7.29 26.03 -9.30
C SER A 49 7.00 25.93 -7.80
N ASP A 50 6.29 24.91 -7.35
CA ASP A 50 5.87 24.76 -5.95
C ASP A 50 6.34 23.41 -5.38
N ARG A 51 7.18 23.47 -4.33
CA ARG A 51 7.68 22.26 -3.64
C ARG A 51 6.60 21.58 -2.79
N ASN A 52 5.56 22.31 -2.39
CA ASN A 52 4.43 21.77 -1.64
C ASN A 52 3.37 21.16 -2.56
N SER A 53 3.53 21.31 -3.87
CA SER A 53 2.76 20.59 -4.88
C SER A 53 3.31 19.17 -5.08
N GLY A 54 2.71 18.46 -6.02
CA GLY A 54 2.98 17.07 -6.33
C GLY A 54 1.96 16.57 -7.34
N ASP A 55 1.97 15.27 -7.54
CA ASP A 55 1.02 14.59 -8.40
C ASP A 55 0.26 13.53 -7.59
N TYR A 56 -1.07 13.54 -7.69
CA TYR A 56 -1.98 12.97 -6.70
C TYR A 56 -3.20 12.32 -7.37
N GLU A 57 -2.97 11.23 -8.09
CA GLU A 57 -4.02 10.34 -8.61
C GLU A 57 -4.60 9.47 -7.48
N THR A 58 -5.11 10.12 -6.44
CA THR A 58 -5.76 9.47 -5.30
C THR A 58 -7.23 9.24 -5.60
N PHE A 59 -7.83 8.20 -5.03
CA PHE A 59 -9.28 7.95 -5.23
C PHE A 59 -10.15 9.12 -4.75
N GLU A 60 -9.68 9.87 -3.74
CA GLU A 60 -10.34 11.09 -3.28
C GLU A 60 -10.30 12.19 -4.35
N ASN A 61 -9.15 12.46 -4.97
CA ASN A 61 -9.05 13.44 -6.05
C ASN A 61 -9.85 13.02 -7.28
N ILE A 62 -9.81 11.73 -7.64
CA ILE A 62 -10.58 11.20 -8.77
C ILE A 62 -12.07 11.41 -8.54
N GLN A 63 -12.60 11.11 -7.35
CA GLN A 63 -14.01 11.38 -7.03
C GLN A 63 -14.35 12.87 -6.99
N LYS A 64 -13.43 13.74 -6.54
CA LYS A 64 -13.63 15.20 -6.56
C LYS A 64 -13.76 15.73 -8.00
N HIS A 65 -12.97 15.19 -8.93
CA HIS A 65 -12.99 15.60 -10.34
C HIS A 65 -14.11 14.90 -11.14
N ASN A 66 -14.45 13.66 -10.77
CA ASN A 66 -15.50 12.87 -11.38
C ASN A 66 -16.32 12.13 -10.31
N SER A 67 -17.39 12.76 -9.84
CA SER A 67 -18.27 12.21 -8.80
C SER A 67 -19.02 10.94 -9.20
N SER A 68 -19.05 10.63 -10.51
CA SER A 68 -19.66 9.40 -11.03
C SER A 68 -18.68 8.24 -11.11
N TRP A 69 -17.38 8.47 -10.88
CA TRP A 69 -16.39 7.40 -10.83
C TRP A 69 -16.60 6.58 -9.55
N VAL A 70 -16.80 5.26 -9.72
CA VAL A 70 -17.05 4.33 -8.61
C VAL A 70 -16.21 3.08 -8.79
N CYS A 71 -15.40 2.78 -7.76
CA CYS A 71 -14.66 1.54 -7.63
C CYS A 71 -14.91 0.97 -6.23
N ALA A 72 -15.97 0.17 -6.08
CA ALA A 72 -16.40 -0.30 -4.77
C ALA A 72 -15.36 -1.19 -4.08
N LYS A 73 -14.59 -1.95 -4.87
CA LYS A 73 -13.43 -2.72 -4.43
C LYS A 73 -12.35 -2.66 -5.52
N ALA A 74 -11.25 -1.98 -5.20
CA ALA A 74 -10.03 -2.03 -6.00
C ALA A 74 -9.26 -3.32 -5.66
N GLU A 75 -9.04 -4.19 -6.64
CA GLU A 75 -8.24 -5.40 -6.47
C GLU A 75 -6.79 -5.21 -6.87
N ASN A 76 -6.54 -4.35 -7.86
CA ASN A 76 -5.20 -4.06 -8.33
C ASN A 76 -5.10 -2.63 -8.84
N ILE A 77 -3.87 -2.14 -8.94
CA ILE A 77 -3.54 -0.80 -9.44
C ILE A 77 -2.32 -0.89 -10.34
N SER A 78 -2.34 -0.10 -11.40
CA SER A 78 -1.21 0.11 -12.28
C SER A 78 -0.95 1.61 -12.36
N CYS A 79 0.29 2.02 -12.13
CA CYS A 79 0.70 3.42 -12.19
C CYS A 79 1.84 3.58 -13.19
N ARG A 80 1.82 4.64 -13.99
CA ARG A 80 2.90 4.95 -14.93
C ARG A 80 3.06 6.45 -15.12
N ALA A 81 4.24 6.87 -15.56
CA ALA A 81 4.43 8.23 -16.03
C ALA A 81 3.85 8.37 -17.45
N THR A 82 3.05 9.40 -17.67
CA THR A 82 2.37 9.67 -18.95
C THR A 82 3.33 9.75 -20.13
N HIS A 83 4.47 10.42 -19.96
CA HIS A 83 5.50 10.58 -21.00
C HIS A 83 6.51 9.41 -21.08
N PHE A 84 6.52 8.52 -20.10
CA PHE A 84 7.44 7.38 -20.03
C PHE A 84 6.71 6.07 -19.69
N PRO A 85 5.65 5.69 -20.42
CA PRO A 85 4.79 4.57 -20.05
C PRO A 85 5.50 3.21 -20.08
N GLN A 86 6.61 3.12 -20.81
CA GLN A 86 7.41 1.90 -20.95
C GLN A 86 8.51 1.76 -19.89
N ILE A 87 8.73 2.80 -19.07
CA ILE A 87 9.71 2.75 -18.00
C ILE A 87 8.96 2.35 -16.72
N PRO A 88 9.33 1.24 -16.08
CA PRO A 88 8.73 0.85 -14.80
C PRO A 88 8.85 1.98 -13.78
N ILE A 89 7.80 2.20 -12.99
CA ILE A 89 7.74 3.34 -12.06
C ILE A 89 8.93 3.39 -11.09
N GLY A 90 9.37 2.23 -10.58
CA GLY A 90 10.53 2.13 -9.69
C GLY A 90 11.89 2.41 -10.36
N ALA A 91 11.94 2.43 -11.70
CA ALA A 91 13.14 2.76 -12.48
C ALA A 91 13.21 4.24 -12.89
N LEU A 92 12.15 5.03 -12.66
CA LEU A 92 12.12 6.47 -12.97
C LEU A 92 13.00 7.30 -12.02
N GLY A 93 13.44 6.71 -10.90
CA GLY A 93 14.27 7.40 -9.91
C GLY A 93 13.53 8.45 -9.08
N GLN A 94 12.19 8.43 -9.10
CA GLN A 94 11.34 9.27 -8.25
C GLN A 94 10.78 8.49 -7.07
N LYS A 95 10.57 9.17 -5.95
CA LYS A 95 9.87 8.61 -4.80
C LYS A 95 8.36 8.74 -5.07
N VAL A 96 7.73 7.63 -5.43
CA VAL A 96 6.30 7.57 -5.75
C VAL A 96 5.66 6.43 -4.96
N GLN A 97 4.56 6.73 -4.29
CA GLN A 97 3.67 5.72 -3.73
C GLN A 97 2.61 5.37 -4.78
N CYS A 98 2.40 4.06 -5.00
CA CYS A 98 1.37 3.53 -5.88
C CYS A 98 0.80 2.29 -5.22
N ASP A 99 -0.39 2.39 -4.66
CA ASP A 99 -1.03 1.28 -3.94
C ASP A 99 -2.57 1.31 -4.05
N VAL A 100 -3.17 0.13 -3.93
CA VAL A 100 -4.62 -0.07 -4.09
C VAL A 100 -5.46 0.56 -2.98
N SER A 101 -4.86 1.03 -1.90
CA SER A 101 -5.61 1.63 -0.78
C SER A 101 -5.81 3.13 -0.99
N THR A 102 -4.83 3.79 -1.62
CA THR A 102 -4.80 5.25 -1.72
C THR A 102 -4.86 5.74 -3.16
N GLY A 103 -4.32 4.99 -4.12
CA GLY A 103 -4.04 5.44 -5.48
C GLY A 103 -2.55 5.73 -5.66
N LEU A 104 -2.22 6.84 -6.32
CA LEU A 104 -0.85 7.33 -6.46
C LEU A 104 -0.64 8.66 -5.73
N ILE A 105 0.51 8.75 -5.06
CA ILE A 105 1.02 9.97 -4.42
C ILE A 105 2.47 10.16 -4.82
N CYS A 106 2.76 11.31 -5.41
CA CYS A 106 4.10 11.83 -5.59
C CYS A 106 4.17 13.24 -5.00
N ASN A 107 5.11 13.46 -4.09
CA ASN A 107 5.32 14.78 -3.49
C ASN A 107 6.55 15.47 -4.10
N ASN A 108 6.45 16.74 -4.50
CA ASN A 108 7.61 17.46 -5.06
C ASN A 108 8.74 17.62 -4.04
N TRP A 109 8.42 17.92 -2.78
CA TRP A 109 9.43 18.11 -1.72
C TRP A 109 10.22 16.84 -1.37
N GLU A 110 9.73 15.66 -1.76
CA GLU A 110 10.43 14.39 -1.55
C GLU A 110 11.36 14.01 -2.71
N GLN A 111 11.29 14.72 -3.84
CA GLN A 111 12.15 14.43 -4.99
C GLN A 111 13.54 15.03 -4.78
N HIS A 112 14.56 14.20 -4.97
CA HIS A 112 15.94 14.62 -4.75
C HIS A 112 16.46 15.50 -5.89
N ILE A 113 17.00 16.66 -5.54
CA ILE A 113 17.87 17.44 -6.42
C ILE A 113 19.28 16.86 -6.30
N GLY A 114 19.76 16.08 -7.28
CA GLY A 114 21.21 15.84 -7.38
C GLY A 114 21.73 14.47 -7.81
N THR A 115 20.92 13.47 -8.16
CA THR A 115 21.43 12.21 -8.73
C THR A 115 21.05 12.07 -10.20
N ALA A 116 21.83 12.66 -11.11
CA ALA A 116 21.75 12.52 -12.58
C ALA A 116 20.39 12.77 -13.29
N ALA A 117 19.28 12.86 -12.56
CA ALA A 117 17.94 13.13 -13.04
C ALA A 117 17.67 14.63 -12.89
N ILE A 118 17.38 15.27 -14.02
CA ILE A 118 17.23 16.73 -14.18
C ILE A 118 15.82 17.19 -13.72
N ILE A 119 15.04 16.34 -13.04
CA ILE A 119 13.64 16.62 -12.71
C ILE A 119 13.47 16.67 -11.18
N PRO A 120 13.59 17.86 -10.56
CA PRO A 120 13.53 18.05 -9.10
C PRO A 120 12.08 18.04 -8.54
N VAL A 121 11.10 17.66 -9.36
CA VAL A 121 9.67 17.65 -9.04
C VAL A 121 9.05 16.38 -9.62
N CYS A 122 7.86 16.00 -9.19
CA CYS A 122 7.13 14.86 -9.72
C CYS A 122 6.99 14.95 -11.25
N LEU A 123 7.13 13.81 -11.92
CA LEU A 123 6.61 13.62 -13.28
C LEU A 123 5.08 13.64 -13.22
N ASN A 124 4.45 13.79 -14.39
CA ASN A 124 3.01 13.59 -14.53
C ASN A 124 2.71 12.09 -14.70
N TYR A 125 1.93 11.55 -13.77
CA TYR A 125 1.54 10.16 -13.67
C TYR A 125 0.06 9.99 -14.00
N GLU A 126 -0.31 8.77 -14.31
CA GLU A 126 -1.69 8.34 -14.45
C GLU A 126 -1.84 6.95 -13.84
N ILE A 127 -3.06 6.61 -13.42
CA ILE A 127 -3.36 5.29 -12.86
C ILE A 127 -4.46 4.58 -13.63
N SER A 128 -4.39 3.26 -13.67
CA SER A 128 -5.50 2.39 -14.03
C SER A 128 -5.79 1.49 -12.84
N VAL A 129 -7.06 1.27 -12.53
CA VAL A 129 -7.49 0.53 -11.35
C VAL A 129 -8.31 -0.67 -11.79
N CYS A 130 -8.02 -1.85 -11.27
CA CYS A 130 -8.82 -3.05 -11.52
C CYS A 130 -9.95 -3.10 -10.49
N CYS A 131 -11.16 -2.75 -10.92
CA CYS A 131 -12.33 -2.63 -10.05
C CYS A 131 -13.25 -3.83 -10.20
N VAL A 132 -13.64 -4.43 -9.08
CA VAL A 132 -14.66 -5.47 -9.08
C VAL A 132 -16.02 -4.86 -9.41
N PRO A 133 -16.85 -5.52 -10.24
CA PRO A 133 -18.20 -5.06 -10.52
C PRO A 133 -18.99 -4.78 -9.24
N ASN A 134 -19.70 -3.65 -9.22
CA ASN A 134 -20.50 -3.23 -8.06
C ASN A 134 -21.85 -3.98 -8.00
N VAL A 135 -21.78 -5.30 -7.91
CA VAL A 135 -22.94 -6.18 -7.74
C VAL A 135 -22.80 -6.95 -6.41
N PRO A 136 -23.91 -7.18 -5.67
CA PRO A 136 -23.86 -7.80 -4.35
C PRO A 136 -23.17 -9.17 -4.30
N GLU A 137 -23.22 -9.92 -5.40
CA GLU A 137 -22.62 -11.24 -5.50
C GLU A 137 -21.09 -11.20 -5.56
N CYS A 138 -20.49 -10.10 -6.04
CA CYS A 138 -19.04 -9.92 -6.16
C CYS A 138 -18.41 -9.17 -5.00
N ILE A 139 -19.22 -8.48 -4.19
CA ILE A 139 -18.78 -7.75 -3.01
C ILE A 139 -19.29 -8.51 -1.78
N PRO A 140 -18.52 -9.47 -1.24
CA PRO A 140 -18.93 -10.17 -0.04
C PRO A 140 -19.09 -9.17 1.10
N SER A 141 -20.31 -9.03 1.61
CA SER A 141 -20.55 -8.27 2.83
C SER A 141 -19.89 -8.99 4.00
N THR A 142 -18.88 -8.36 4.60
CA THR A 142 -18.31 -8.83 5.87
C THR A 142 -19.37 -8.72 6.96
N THR A 143 -20.16 -9.77 7.16
CA THR A 143 -21.01 -9.89 8.32
C THR A 143 -20.09 -10.21 9.50
N VAL A 144 -19.79 -9.20 10.31
CA VAL A 144 -19.08 -9.39 11.58
C VAL A 144 -19.98 -10.21 12.49
N SER A 145 -19.76 -11.53 12.52
CA SER A 145 -20.32 -12.38 13.55
C SER A 145 -19.57 -12.10 14.85
N THR A 146 -20.15 -11.26 15.70
CA THR A 146 -19.74 -11.10 17.09
C THR A 146 -20.03 -12.40 17.83
N THR A 147 -19.07 -13.33 17.85
CA THR A 147 -19.05 -14.40 18.85
C THR A 147 -18.75 -13.78 20.21
N THR A 148 -19.80 -13.40 20.94
CA THR A 148 -19.72 -13.05 22.36
C THR A 148 -19.20 -14.26 23.12
N THR A 149 -17.88 -14.31 23.36
CA THR A 149 -17.30 -15.31 24.26
C THR A 149 -17.53 -14.83 25.67
N VAL A 150 -18.47 -15.47 26.39
CA VAL A 150 -18.68 -15.25 27.82
C VAL A 150 -17.39 -15.64 28.55
N PRO A 151 -16.76 -14.76 29.36
CA PRO A 151 -15.62 -15.17 30.18
C PRO A 151 -16.13 -16.10 31.28
N SER A 152 -15.79 -17.39 31.19
CA SER A 152 -16.00 -18.33 32.28
C SER A 152 -14.97 -18.05 33.36
N SER A 153 -15.42 -17.53 34.49
CA SER A 153 -14.64 -17.26 35.69
C SER A 153 -14.28 -18.57 36.39
N THR A 154 -13.04 -19.03 36.22
CA THR A 154 -12.45 -20.04 37.11
C THR A 154 -11.57 -19.33 38.14
N ILE A 155 -12.10 -19.19 39.35
CA ILE A 155 -11.34 -18.78 40.53
C ILE A 155 -10.33 -19.89 40.85
N SER A 156 -9.05 -19.57 40.79
CA SER A 156 -7.98 -20.36 41.40
C SER A 156 -7.19 -19.45 42.33
N THR A 157 -7.53 -19.53 43.61
CA THR A 157 -6.80 -18.96 44.74
C THR A 157 -5.61 -19.84 45.08
N VAL A 158 -4.36 -19.38 44.91
CA VAL A 158 -3.22 -19.78 45.77
C VAL A 158 -2.18 -18.65 45.88
N SER A 159 -1.99 -18.26 47.14
CA SER A 159 -1.01 -17.43 47.86
C SER A 159 0.30 -16.91 47.21
N THR A 160 0.53 -15.61 47.38
CA THR A 160 1.84 -14.92 47.61
C THR A 160 2.27 -15.07 49.09
N PRO A 161 3.46 -14.62 49.62
CA PRO A 161 4.54 -13.74 49.10
C PRO A 161 5.99 -14.29 49.42
N PRO A 162 7.15 -13.57 49.37
CA PRO A 162 7.34 -12.14 49.14
C PRO A 162 8.44 -11.69 48.14
N VAL A 163 8.33 -10.40 47.88
CA VAL A 163 9.14 -9.48 47.08
C VAL A 163 10.60 -9.44 47.59
N SER A 164 11.57 -9.68 46.71
CA SER A 164 12.95 -9.26 46.92
C SER A 164 13.22 -8.00 46.11
N ARG A 165 13.41 -6.92 46.84
CA ARG A 165 13.74 -5.57 46.39
C ARG A 165 15.24 -5.52 46.13
N THR A 166 15.66 -5.41 44.87
CA THR A 166 17.03 -5.03 44.52
C THR A 166 17.03 -3.59 44.03
N ALA A 167 17.77 -2.75 44.75
CA ALA A 167 17.89 -1.31 44.52
C ALA A 167 18.58 -1.00 43.17
N PRO A 168 18.33 0.19 42.59
CA PRO A 168 19.09 0.67 41.44
C PRO A 168 20.52 1.05 41.88
N THR A 169 21.51 0.50 41.17
CA THR A 169 22.91 0.91 41.22
C THR A 169 23.05 2.36 40.76
N PRO A 170 23.60 3.28 41.57
CA PRO A 170 24.07 4.56 41.08
C PRO A 170 25.47 4.39 40.47
N THR A 171 25.65 4.78 39.21
CA THR A 171 26.99 4.94 38.63
C THR A 171 27.27 6.42 38.41
N PRO A 172 28.43 6.96 38.84
CA PRO A 172 28.70 8.39 38.83
C PRO A 172 29.19 8.93 37.48
N SER A 173 28.83 10.21 37.29
CA SER A 173 29.40 11.29 36.46
C SER A 173 30.88 11.20 36.03
N GLU A 174 31.14 11.57 34.77
CA GLU A 174 32.18 12.50 34.25
C GLU A 174 32.14 12.44 32.70
N SER A 175 32.32 13.46 31.85
CA SER A 175 32.67 14.89 31.94
C SER A 175 32.35 15.51 30.54
N PRO A 176 32.06 16.82 30.40
CA PRO A 176 31.89 17.47 29.10
C PRO A 176 33.25 17.77 28.47
N SER A 177 33.49 17.26 27.25
CA SER A 177 34.66 17.67 26.47
C SER A 177 34.32 18.91 25.64
N SER A 178 35.15 19.93 25.85
CA SER A 178 35.11 21.27 25.28
C SER A 178 35.95 21.34 24.00
N THR A 179 35.74 22.43 23.23
CA THR A 179 36.65 23.00 22.19
C THR A 179 36.68 22.25 20.85
N ALA A 180 36.62 22.85 19.66
CA ALA A 180 37.04 24.20 19.29
C ALA A 180 36.26 24.75 18.08
N THR A 181 36.06 26.07 18.14
CA THR A 181 35.80 26.99 17.04
C THR A 181 36.89 26.91 15.96
N THR A 182 36.50 26.94 14.68
CA THR A 182 37.37 27.45 13.63
C THR A 182 36.54 28.27 12.66
N THR A 183 36.62 29.58 12.86
CA THR A 183 36.14 30.63 11.97
C THR A 183 37.22 30.88 10.93
N MET A 184 36.91 30.83 9.64
CA MET A 184 37.71 31.48 8.60
C MET A 184 36.82 32.01 7.44
N PRO A 185 37.30 33.07 6.74
CA PRO A 185 36.50 34.20 6.26
C PRO A 185 35.84 34.04 4.87
N PRO A 186 34.91 34.96 4.51
CA PRO A 186 34.32 35.00 3.17
C PRO A 186 35.37 35.46 2.13
N SER A 187 35.52 34.70 1.05
CA SER A 187 36.22 35.17 -0.14
C SER A 187 35.29 36.04 -0.97
N SER A 188 35.53 37.35 -0.92
CA SER A 188 35.01 38.33 -1.87
C SER A 188 35.75 38.18 -3.19
N THR A 189 35.03 37.82 -4.26
CA THR A 189 35.54 37.94 -5.63
C THR A 189 34.67 38.94 -6.39
N THR A 190 35.23 40.13 -6.55
CA THR A 190 34.75 41.21 -7.41
C THR A 190 34.93 40.78 -8.87
N SER A 191 33.86 40.41 -9.58
CA SER A 191 33.89 40.25 -11.03
C SER A 191 33.40 41.54 -11.68
N ARG A 192 34.31 42.20 -12.40
CA ARG A 192 34.08 43.41 -13.18
C ARG A 192 33.27 43.10 -14.43
N THR A 193 32.33 44.00 -14.71
CA THR A 193 31.65 44.23 -15.97
C THR A 193 32.63 44.46 -17.12
N PRO A 194 32.41 43.90 -18.32
CA PRO A 194 32.87 44.48 -19.57
C PRO A 194 31.74 45.32 -20.19
N GLU A 195 32.02 46.61 -20.41
CA GLU A 195 31.18 47.51 -21.20
C GLU A 195 31.17 47.07 -22.67
N THR A 196 29.97 46.98 -23.25
CA THR A 196 29.76 46.73 -24.67
C THR A 196 29.87 48.05 -25.43
N VAL A 197 30.91 48.16 -26.27
CA VAL A 197 31.05 49.25 -27.26
C VAL A 197 30.17 48.92 -28.46
N THR A 198 29.05 49.65 -28.60
CA THR A 198 28.21 49.61 -29.80
C THR A 198 28.73 50.62 -30.81
N THR A 199 29.33 50.13 -31.89
CA THR A 199 29.62 50.90 -33.10
C THR A 199 28.45 50.78 -34.06
N VAL A 200 27.97 51.93 -34.51
CA VAL A 200 26.86 52.11 -35.46
C VAL A 200 27.40 51.97 -36.88
N PRO A 201 26.80 51.18 -37.78
CA PRO A 201 27.17 51.20 -39.19
C PRO A 201 26.34 52.25 -39.97
N VAL A 202 26.98 52.71 -41.04
CA VAL A 202 26.64 53.74 -42.05
C VAL A 202 25.20 53.72 -42.54
#